data_AF-A0AAW4YD65-F1
#
_entry.id   AF-A0AAW4YD65-F1
#
_cell.length_a   1.000
_cell.length_b   1.000
_cell.length_c   1.000
_cell.angle_alpha   90.00
_cell.angle_beta   90.00
_cell.angle_gamma   90.00
#
_symmetry.space_group_name_H-M   'P 1'
#
loop_
_entity.id
_entity.type
_entity.pdbx_description
1 polymer ?
#
loop_
_entity_poly.entity_id
_entity_poly.type
_entity_poly.pdbx_seq_one_letter_code
_entity_poly.pdbx_strand_id
1 'polypeptide(L)'
;LNQPQRDALRNQINQAQALATVEQTKQNAQNVNTAMGNLKQGIANKDTVKASENYHDADADKQTAYTNAVSQAEGIINQTTNPTLNPDDITRALTQVTDAKNGLNGEAKLATEKQNAKDAVNAMTHLNDAQKQALKGQIDQSAEIATVTQVKQTAT
;
A
#
# COMPACT_ATOMS: atom_id res chain seq x y z
N LEU A 1 -1.34 9.23 19.92
CA LEU A 1 -0.54 8.26 20.72
C LEU A 1 -1.39 7.04 21.11
N ASN A 2 -0.81 5.84 21.17
CA ASN A 2 -1.39 4.70 21.89
C ASN A 2 -1.25 4.89 23.42
N GLN A 3 -1.89 4.05 24.22
CA GLN A 3 -1.86 4.19 25.70
C GLN A 3 -0.44 4.06 26.28
N PRO A 4 0.36 3.04 25.93
CA PRO A 4 1.71 2.90 26.48
C PRO A 4 2.64 4.06 26.12
N GLN A 5 2.53 4.64 24.92
CA GLN A 5 3.28 5.84 24.55
C GLN A 5 2.97 7.01 25.51
N ARG A 6 1.68 7.25 25.81
CA ARG A 6 1.28 8.31 26.75
C ARG A 6 1.85 8.05 28.15
N ASP A 7 1.75 6.82 28.62
CA ASP A 7 2.20 6.44 29.96
C ASP A 7 3.72 6.57 30.09
N ALA A 8 4.47 6.08 29.11
CA ALA A 8 5.93 6.16 29.12
C ALA A 8 6.42 7.61 29.08
N LEU A 9 5.83 8.46 28.23
CA LEU A 9 6.17 9.89 28.15
C LEU A 9 5.80 10.63 29.45
N ARG A 10 4.64 10.32 30.05
CA ARG A 10 4.23 10.89 31.34
C ARG A 10 5.19 10.49 32.45
N ASN A 11 5.62 9.23 32.48
CA ASN A 11 6.58 8.75 33.46
C ASN A 11 7.95 9.43 33.31
N GLN A 12 8.43 9.64 32.08
CA GLN A 12 9.66 10.39 31.81
C GLN A 12 9.57 11.84 32.34
N ILE A 13 8.43 12.51 32.14
CA ILE A 13 8.19 13.85 32.70
C ILE A 13 8.19 13.82 34.23
N ASN A 14 7.49 12.87 34.84
CA ASN A 14 7.39 12.79 36.31
C ASN A 14 8.73 12.48 36.99
N GLN A 15 9.64 11.79 36.30
CA GLN A 15 10.97 11.43 36.82
C GLN A 15 12.04 12.48 36.50
N ALA A 16 11.72 13.48 35.67
CA ALA A 16 12.67 14.51 35.28
C ALA A 16 13.09 15.38 36.48
N GLN A 17 14.39 15.48 36.72
CA GLN A 17 14.97 16.30 37.80
C GLN A 17 15.33 17.73 37.34
N ALA A 18 15.18 18.02 36.04
CA ALA A 18 15.54 19.29 35.44
C ALA A 18 14.49 19.75 34.44
N LEU A 19 14.23 21.06 34.40
CA LEU A 19 13.29 21.68 33.46
C LEU A 19 13.65 21.39 31.99
N ALA A 20 14.94 21.38 31.66
CA ALA A 20 15.42 21.06 30.31
C ALA A 20 14.98 19.65 29.86
N THR A 21 15.05 18.66 30.76
CA THR A 21 14.57 17.30 30.49
C THR A 21 13.06 17.27 30.25
N VAL A 22 12.28 18.03 31.03
CA VAL A 22 10.83 18.15 30.84
C VAL A 22 10.49 18.72 29.46
N GLU A 23 11.15 19.80 29.04
CA GLU A 23 10.92 20.41 27.72
C GLU A 23 11.34 19.46 26.58
N GLN A 24 12.46 18.74 26.73
CA GLN A 24 12.88 17.75 25.74
C GLN A 24 11.87 16.61 25.60
N THR A 25 11.36 16.07 26.71
CA THR A 25 10.35 15.01 26.67
C THR A 25 9.03 15.51 26.08
N LYS A 26 8.63 16.75 26.37
CA LYS A 26 7.45 17.39 25.78
C LYS A 26 7.59 17.55 24.26
N GLN A 27 8.75 18.01 23.78
CA GLN A 27 9.02 18.10 22.35
C GLN A 27 8.97 16.71 21.70
N ASN A 28 9.57 15.70 22.33
CA ASN A 28 9.50 14.32 21.82
C ASN A 28 8.06 13.82 21.77
N ALA A 29 7.24 14.08 22.80
CA ALA A 29 5.83 13.70 22.82
C ALA A 29 5.04 14.31 21.65
N GLN A 30 5.31 15.56 21.30
CA GLN A 30 4.71 16.24 20.14
C GLN A 30 5.14 15.60 18.82
N ASN A 31 6.42 15.28 18.68
CA ASN A 31 6.97 14.63 17.48
C ASN A 31 6.38 13.23 17.30
N VAL A 32 6.36 12.41 18.36
CA VAL A 32 5.74 11.08 18.35
C VAL A 32 4.26 11.19 18.02
N ASN A 33 3.54 12.16 18.59
CA ASN A 33 2.12 12.33 18.30
C ASN A 33 1.86 12.68 16.83
N THR A 34 2.67 13.55 16.26
CA THR A 34 2.61 13.92 14.84
C THR A 34 2.90 12.72 13.94
N ALA A 35 4.00 12.01 14.19
CA ALA A 35 4.37 10.81 13.44
C ALA A 35 3.27 9.73 13.53
N MET A 36 2.68 9.51 14.70
CA MET A 36 1.57 8.57 14.88
C MET A 36 0.30 8.99 14.13
N GLY A 37 0.01 10.30 14.08
CA GLY A 37 -1.09 10.83 13.28
C GLY A 37 -0.89 10.54 11.80
N ASN A 38 0.30 10.83 11.28
CA ASN A 38 0.66 10.56 9.90
C ASN A 38 0.62 9.07 9.58
N LEU A 39 1.15 8.20 10.46
CA LEU A 39 1.12 6.75 10.28
C LEU A 39 -0.32 6.23 10.16
N LYS A 40 -1.21 6.64 11.08
CA LYS A 40 -2.63 6.27 11.04
C LYS A 40 -3.32 6.72 9.75
N GLN A 41 -3.07 7.95 9.33
CA GLN A 41 -3.64 8.50 8.10
C GLN A 41 -3.10 7.77 6.86
N GLY A 42 -1.81 7.47 6.83
CA GLY A 42 -1.14 6.80 5.71
C GLY A 42 -1.63 5.38 5.47
N ILE A 43 -2.08 4.68 6.52
CA ILE A 43 -2.65 3.33 6.41
C ILE A 43 -4.19 3.29 6.39
N ALA A 44 -4.86 4.44 6.39
CA ALA A 44 -6.32 4.51 6.52
C ALA A 44 -7.07 3.82 5.36
N ASN A 45 -6.47 3.83 4.15
CA ASN A 45 -7.04 3.20 2.96
C ASN A 45 -6.50 1.80 2.69
N LYS A 46 -5.89 1.13 3.70
CA LYS A 46 -5.27 -0.19 3.51
C LYS A 46 -6.20 -1.22 2.88
N ASP A 47 -7.46 -1.26 3.32
CA ASP A 47 -8.43 -2.26 2.88
C ASP A 47 -8.86 -1.99 1.43
N THR A 48 -9.03 -0.72 1.06
CA THR A 48 -9.28 -0.31 -0.33
C THR A 48 -8.12 -0.70 -1.26
N VAL A 49 -6.87 -0.52 -0.82
CA VAL A 49 -5.71 -0.93 -1.62
C VAL A 49 -5.67 -2.46 -1.76
N LYS A 50 -5.90 -3.21 -0.67
CA LYS A 50 -5.88 -4.68 -0.69
C LYS A 50 -7.01 -5.29 -1.52
N ALA A 51 -8.10 -4.57 -1.72
CA ALA A 51 -9.22 -4.97 -2.57
C ALA A 51 -9.08 -4.49 -4.03
N SER A 52 -8.02 -3.76 -4.37
CA SER A 52 -7.82 -3.26 -5.73
C SER A 52 -7.15 -4.29 -6.62
N GLU A 53 -7.48 -4.27 -7.92
CA GLU A 53 -6.79 -5.09 -8.92
C GLU A 53 -5.29 -4.78 -8.98
N ASN A 54 -4.87 -3.54 -8.70
CA ASN A 54 -3.46 -3.21 -8.63
C ASN A 54 -2.71 -4.05 -7.56
N TYR A 55 -3.38 -4.42 -6.47
CA TYR A 55 -2.84 -5.33 -5.47
C TYR A 55 -3.01 -6.79 -5.88
N HIS A 56 -4.21 -7.20 -6.31
CA HIS A 56 -4.50 -8.60 -6.64
C HIS A 56 -3.65 -9.13 -7.82
N ASP A 57 -3.45 -8.31 -8.85
CA ASP A 57 -2.63 -8.66 -10.02
C ASP A 57 -1.14 -8.37 -9.82
N ALA A 58 -0.74 -7.67 -8.75
CA ALA A 58 0.68 -7.42 -8.47
C ALA A 58 1.46 -8.72 -8.27
N ASP A 59 2.78 -8.66 -8.42
CA ASP A 59 3.64 -9.80 -8.10
C ASP A 59 3.56 -10.16 -6.61
N ALA A 60 3.70 -11.45 -6.31
CA ALA A 60 3.53 -11.97 -4.95
C ALA A 60 4.49 -11.33 -3.93
N ASP A 61 5.72 -10.99 -4.33
CA ASP A 61 6.70 -10.27 -3.51
C ASP A 61 6.21 -8.86 -3.15
N LYS A 62 5.59 -8.16 -4.09
CA LYS A 62 5.06 -6.79 -3.90
C LYS A 62 3.80 -6.78 -3.04
N GLN A 63 2.91 -7.75 -3.25
CA GLN A 63 1.76 -7.98 -2.37
C GLN A 63 2.20 -8.23 -0.92
N THR A 64 3.19 -9.12 -0.76
CA THR A 64 3.78 -9.45 0.54
C THR A 64 4.42 -8.23 1.19
N ALA A 65 5.21 -7.46 0.43
CA ALA A 65 5.84 -6.24 0.93
C ALA A 65 4.82 -5.24 1.47
N TYR A 66 3.74 -4.99 0.71
CA TYR A 66 2.68 -4.07 1.16
C TYR A 66 1.95 -4.58 2.40
N THR A 67 1.53 -5.85 2.40
CA THR A 67 0.84 -6.45 3.56
C THR A 67 1.71 -6.45 4.81
N ASN A 68 3.00 -6.75 4.69
CA ASN A 68 3.94 -6.73 5.81
C ASN A 68 4.18 -5.31 6.34
N ALA A 69 4.31 -4.32 5.45
CA ALA A 69 4.49 -2.93 5.86
C ALA A 69 3.24 -2.40 6.60
N VAL A 70 2.04 -2.71 6.10
CA VAL A 70 0.78 -2.37 6.79
C VAL A 70 0.70 -3.03 8.15
N SER A 71 1.03 -4.33 8.25
CA SER A 71 1.02 -5.05 9.53
C SER A 71 2.01 -4.47 10.55
N GLN A 72 3.20 -4.06 10.12
CA GLN A 72 4.18 -3.38 10.98
C GLN A 72 3.65 -2.03 11.48
N ALA A 73 3.05 -1.23 10.60
CA ALA A 73 2.43 0.04 10.95
C ALA A 73 1.28 -0.15 11.96
N GLU A 74 0.40 -1.13 11.74
CA GLU A 74 -0.66 -1.52 12.67
C GLU A 74 -0.11 -1.98 14.02
N GLY A 75 1.00 -2.74 14.00
CA GLY A 75 1.72 -3.15 15.20
C GLY A 75 2.11 -1.96 16.06
N ILE A 76 2.77 -0.95 15.47
CA ILE A 76 3.15 0.28 16.17
C ILE A 76 1.91 1.03 16.70
N ILE A 77 0.85 1.11 15.91
CA ILE A 77 -0.41 1.76 16.31
C ILE A 77 -1.06 1.08 17.51
N ASN A 78 -1.00 -0.25 17.58
CA ASN A 78 -1.73 -1.06 18.55
C ASN A 78 -0.86 -1.61 19.69
N GLN A 79 0.42 -1.23 19.78
CA GLN A 79 1.30 -1.63 20.87
C GLN A 79 0.65 -1.41 22.25
N THR A 80 0.59 -2.48 23.05
CA THR A 80 0.06 -2.51 24.42
C THR A 80 1.15 -2.57 25.48
N THR A 81 2.38 -2.93 25.09
CA THR A 81 3.59 -2.91 25.91
C THR A 81 4.76 -2.42 25.05
N ASN A 82 5.85 -1.98 25.70
CA ASN A 82 7.09 -1.55 25.04
C ASN A 82 6.86 -0.59 23.85
N PRO A 83 6.28 0.60 24.09
CA PRO A 83 5.91 1.53 23.03
C PRO A 83 7.11 2.02 22.24
N THR A 84 6.90 2.21 20.94
CA THR A 84 7.82 2.97 20.08
C THR A 84 7.72 4.47 20.44
N LEU A 85 8.80 5.03 20.98
CA LEU A 85 8.91 6.44 21.40
C LEU A 85 9.82 7.28 20.50
N ASN A 86 10.47 6.66 19.52
CA ASN A 86 11.28 7.34 18.54
C ASN A 86 10.40 7.75 17.33
N PRO A 87 10.21 9.06 17.05
CA PRO A 87 9.42 9.51 15.91
C PRO A 87 9.98 9.04 14.56
N ASP A 88 11.30 8.81 14.45
CA ASP A 88 11.92 8.38 13.20
C ASP A 88 11.54 6.94 12.85
N ASP A 89 11.41 6.07 13.86
CA ASP A 89 10.99 4.68 13.64
C ASP A 89 9.52 4.59 13.19
N ILE A 90 8.66 5.46 13.74
CA ILE A 90 7.25 5.59 13.34
C ILE A 90 7.16 6.13 11.90
N THR A 91 7.98 7.13 11.57
CA THR A 91 8.05 7.72 10.23
C THR A 91 8.55 6.70 9.22
N ARG A 92 9.55 5.88 9.59
CA ARG A 92 10.09 4.82 8.73
C ARG A 92 9.03 3.77 8.40
N ALA A 93 8.19 3.38 9.36
CA ALA A 93 7.07 2.47 9.11
C ALA A 93 6.08 3.05 8.09
N LEU A 94 5.80 4.35 8.16
CA LEU A 94 4.96 5.04 7.17
C LEU A 94 5.61 5.06 5.78
N THR A 95 6.90 5.36 5.70
CA THR A 95 7.66 5.34 4.44
C THR A 95 7.60 3.94 3.81
N GLN A 96 7.82 2.89 4.59
CA GLN A 96 7.72 1.51 4.11
C GLN A 96 6.35 1.16 3.53
N VAL A 97 5.25 1.61 4.18
CA VAL A 97 3.90 1.42 3.62
C VAL A 97 3.75 2.17 2.30
N THR A 98 4.22 3.41 2.23
CA THR A 98 4.11 4.27 1.05
C THR A 98 4.89 3.68 -0.13
N ASP A 99 6.13 3.27 0.11
CA ASP A 99 7.00 2.69 -0.91
C ASP A 99 6.46 1.34 -1.39
N ALA A 100 6.02 0.48 -0.49
CA ALA A 100 5.46 -0.82 -0.85
C ALA A 100 4.13 -0.67 -1.62
N LYS A 101 3.31 0.31 -1.27
CA LYS A 101 2.08 0.64 -2.01
C LYS A 101 2.40 1.11 -3.43
N ASN A 102 3.36 2.02 -3.58
CA ASN A 102 3.80 2.51 -4.89
C ASN A 102 4.50 1.43 -5.72
N GLY A 103 5.07 0.43 -5.04
CA GLY A 103 5.68 -0.73 -5.67
C GLY A 103 4.68 -1.75 -6.22
N LEU A 104 3.39 -1.67 -5.90
CA LEU A 104 2.37 -2.54 -6.49
C LEU A 104 2.29 -2.32 -8.01
N ASN A 105 2.24 -3.42 -8.77
CA ASN A 105 2.39 -3.39 -10.22
C ASN A 105 1.29 -4.12 -10.99
N GLY A 106 0.13 -4.38 -10.39
CA GLY A 106 -1.00 -5.03 -11.05
C GLY A 106 -1.52 -4.23 -12.26
N GLU A 107 -1.61 -2.91 -12.16
CA GLU A 107 -2.04 -2.04 -13.26
C GLU A 107 -1.08 -2.08 -14.46
N ALA A 108 0.23 -2.10 -14.20
CA ALA A 108 1.23 -2.21 -15.25
C ALA A 108 1.16 -3.57 -15.95
N LYS A 109 0.87 -4.63 -15.19
CA LYS A 109 0.67 -5.98 -15.75
C LYS A 109 -0.61 -6.05 -16.58
N LEU A 110 -1.69 -5.43 -16.13
CA LEU A 110 -2.93 -5.31 -16.91
C LEU A 110 -2.69 -4.58 -18.23
N ALA A 111 -1.99 -3.44 -18.21
CA ALA A 111 -1.66 -2.70 -19.43
C ALA A 111 -0.84 -3.54 -20.41
N THR A 112 0.13 -4.30 -19.89
CA THR A 112 0.96 -5.21 -20.68
C THR A 112 0.12 -6.33 -21.31
N GLU A 113 -0.76 -6.98 -20.53
CA GLU A 113 -1.59 -8.05 -21.06
C GLU A 113 -2.62 -7.54 -22.08
N LYS A 114 -3.18 -6.34 -21.89
CA LYS A 114 -4.02 -5.69 -22.90
C LYS A 114 -3.27 -5.52 -24.20
N GLN A 115 -2.02 -5.06 -24.15
CA GLN A 115 -1.21 -4.90 -25.36
C GLN A 115 -0.94 -6.24 -26.04
N ASN A 116 -0.48 -7.24 -25.28
CA ASN A 116 -0.24 -8.59 -25.79
C ASN A 116 -1.49 -9.21 -26.44
N ALA A 117 -2.66 -9.04 -25.81
CA ALA A 117 -3.92 -9.54 -26.34
C ALA A 117 -4.33 -8.84 -27.64
N LYS A 118 -4.14 -7.52 -27.73
CA LYS A 118 -4.39 -6.77 -28.98
C LYS A 118 -3.47 -7.22 -30.11
N ASP A 119 -2.22 -7.50 -29.81
CA ASP A 119 -1.25 -8.00 -30.80
C ASP A 119 -1.60 -9.43 -31.26
N ALA A 120 -2.04 -10.29 -30.34
CA ALA A 120 -2.56 -11.62 -30.68
C ALA A 120 -3.80 -11.53 -31.60
N VAL A 121 -4.76 -10.65 -31.29
CA VAL A 121 -5.95 -10.41 -32.14
C VAL A 121 -5.55 -9.91 -33.54
N ASN A 122 -4.51 -9.09 -33.66
CA ASN A 122 -4.01 -8.66 -34.97
C ASN A 122 -3.51 -9.81 -35.82
N ALA A 123 -2.79 -10.76 -35.20
CA ALA A 123 -2.18 -11.90 -35.87
C ALA A 123 -3.19 -12.98 -36.30
N MET A 124 -4.42 -12.97 -35.78
CA MET A 124 -5.48 -13.91 -36.15
C MET A 124 -5.93 -13.66 -37.61
N THR A 125 -5.60 -14.59 -38.51
CA THR A 125 -5.88 -14.47 -39.95
C THR A 125 -7.29 -14.88 -40.34
N HIS A 126 -7.98 -15.62 -39.47
CA HIS A 126 -9.37 -16.04 -39.67
C HIS A 126 -10.39 -14.95 -39.33
N LEU A 127 -9.96 -13.87 -38.66
CA LEU A 127 -10.82 -12.74 -38.27
C LEU A 127 -10.77 -11.62 -39.30
N ASN A 128 -11.92 -11.01 -39.57
CA ASN A 128 -12.02 -9.78 -40.34
C ASN A 128 -11.75 -8.53 -39.47
N ASP A 129 -11.60 -7.37 -40.11
CA ASP A 129 -11.23 -6.12 -39.43
C ASP A 129 -12.27 -5.67 -38.39
N ALA A 130 -13.56 -5.84 -38.67
CA ALA A 130 -14.63 -5.49 -37.75
C ALA A 130 -14.61 -6.36 -36.49
N GLN A 131 -14.38 -7.67 -36.64
CA GLN A 131 -14.22 -8.61 -35.52
C GLN A 131 -13.00 -8.25 -34.68
N LYS A 132 -11.86 -7.96 -35.33
CA LYS A 132 -10.64 -7.51 -34.65
C LYS A 132 -10.87 -6.21 -33.86
N GLN A 133 -11.55 -5.24 -34.46
CA GLN A 133 -11.84 -3.96 -33.81
C GLN A 133 -12.73 -4.14 -32.57
N ALA A 134 -13.79 -4.97 -32.67
CA ALA A 134 -14.67 -5.26 -31.56
C ALA A 134 -13.93 -5.91 -30.38
N LEU A 135 -13.10 -6.92 -30.65
CA LEU A 135 -12.29 -7.60 -29.63
C LEU A 135 -11.28 -6.65 -28.96
N LYS A 136 -10.60 -5.80 -29.74
CA LYS A 136 -9.70 -4.78 -29.19
C LYS A 136 -10.45 -3.80 -28.27
N GLY A 137 -11.65 -3.39 -28.65
CA GLY A 137 -12.51 -2.55 -27.82
C GLY A 137 -12.86 -3.22 -26.48
N GLN A 138 -13.17 -4.52 -26.49
CA GLN A 138 -13.41 -5.30 -25.28
C GLN A 138 -12.15 -5.42 -24.41
N ILE A 139 -10.98 -5.66 -25.02
CA ILE A 139 -9.69 -5.70 -24.32
C ILE A 139 -9.39 -4.36 -23.64
N ASP A 140 -9.58 -3.23 -24.34
CA ASP A 140 -9.31 -1.91 -23.79
C ASP A 140 -10.23 -1.58 -22.60
N GLN A 141 -11.49 -2.02 -22.63
CA GLN A 141 -12.47 -1.82 -21.55
C GLN A 141 -12.31 -2.78 -20.35
N SER A 142 -11.50 -3.83 -20.47
CA SER A 142 -11.34 -4.83 -19.42
C SER A 142 -10.67 -4.24 -18.17
N ALA A 143 -11.23 -4.48 -16.98
CA ALA A 143 -10.66 -3.99 -15.72
C ALA A 143 -9.65 -4.98 -15.09
N GLU A 144 -9.61 -6.22 -15.57
CA GLU A 144 -8.89 -7.33 -14.93
C GLU A 144 -8.09 -8.13 -15.96
N ILE A 145 -6.93 -8.67 -15.56
CA ILE A 145 -6.10 -9.53 -16.43
C ILE A 145 -6.87 -10.79 -16.86
N ALA A 146 -7.68 -11.36 -15.96
CA ALA A 146 -8.51 -12.52 -16.26
C ALA A 146 -9.50 -12.25 -17.40
N THR A 147 -10.16 -11.09 -17.37
CA THR A 147 -11.10 -10.68 -18.42
C THR A 147 -10.40 -10.48 -19.77
N VAL A 148 -9.22 -9.83 -19.78
CA VAL A 148 -8.41 -9.69 -21.00
C VAL A 148 -8.06 -11.06 -21.61
N THR A 149 -7.65 -12.00 -20.74
CA THR A 149 -7.31 -13.36 -21.16
C THR A 149 -8.52 -14.09 -21.74
N GLN A 150 -9.69 -13.95 -21.13
CA GLN A 150 -10.93 -14.56 -21.61
C GLN A 150 -11.35 -14.03 -22.98
N VAL A 151 -11.30 -12.72 -23.20
CA VAL A 151 -11.62 -12.11 -24.51
C VAL A 151 -10.70 -12.63 -25.60
N LYS A 152 -9.39 -12.75 -25.31
CA LYS A 152 -8.41 -13.33 -26.23
C LYS A 152 -8.73 -14.79 -26.57
N GLN A 153 -9.12 -15.61 -25.60
CA GLN A 153 -9.45 -17.02 -25.80
C GLN A 153 -10.73 -17.22 -26.63
N THR A 154 -11.72 -16.33 -26.51
CA THR A 154 -12.94 -16.39 -27.33
C THR A 154 -12.66 -16.09 -28.82
N ALA A 155 -11.50 -15.50 -29.12
CA ALA A 155 -11.10 -15.13 -30.48
C ALA A 155 -10.24 -16.18 -31.20
N THR A 156 -9.53 -17.04 -30.45
CA THR A 156 -8.78 -18.21 -30.95
C THR A 156 -9.69 -19.35 -31.34
#